data_AF-A0A969SZF5-F1
#
_entry.id   AF-A0A969SZF5-F1
#
_cell.length_a   1.000
_cell.length_b   1.000
_cell.length_c   1.000
_cell.angle_alpha   90.00
_cell.angle_beta   90.00
_cell.angle_gamma   90.00
#
_symmetry.space_group_name_H-M   'P 1'
#
loop_
_entity.id
_entity.type
_entity.pdbx_description
1 polymer ?
#
loop_
_entity_poly.entity_id
_entity_poly.type
_entity_poly.pdbx_seq_one_letter_code
_entity_poly.pdbx_strand_id
1 'polypeptide(L)'
;MPGGWYEIYAATAAEEGLKPLQQAIETQITQLQTQPVTPQELRRAVTQIQADLVIENRDITNQAFILGEGETVAGDYQYIDWYLDAIAHVTPADVQRVANTYLKPEYRTLGFFVPTEIVTADQGANQNLRQTQESFQPHDPPDPNEVKQYLPQVETRSNGSQAEIALPEKFKLPNGMTVLLLADSSTPTLSLTGYLQAGEELDPDAKSGLASLVADNLMSGTNSQDTLALATKPMGKSGINLSFSADPEGLNFAGVSLSQDATTLIRTLADVLQNATFPQDKLELTRQRHLT
;
A
#
# COMPACT_ATOMS: atom_id res chain seq x y z
N MET A 1 -21.35 3.52 22.63
CA MET A 1 -20.66 2.92 21.46
C MET A 1 -19.68 3.96 20.96
N PRO A 2 -18.38 3.68 20.86
CA PRO A 2 -17.47 4.61 20.21
C PRO A 2 -17.93 4.76 18.76
N GLY A 3 -18.20 5.99 18.31
CA GLY A 3 -18.65 6.24 16.96
C GLY A 3 -17.51 5.97 15.97
N GLY A 4 -17.78 5.20 14.92
CA GLY A 4 -16.92 5.12 13.75
C GLY A 4 -17.27 6.21 12.75
N TRP A 5 -16.32 6.57 11.90
CA TRP A 5 -16.55 7.43 10.73
C TRP A 5 -16.05 6.70 9.48
N TYR A 6 -16.59 7.07 8.33
CA TYR A 6 -16.12 6.58 7.04
C TYR A 6 -15.67 7.78 6.20
N GLU A 7 -14.67 7.55 5.36
CA GLU A 7 -14.17 8.53 4.39
C GLU A 7 -14.28 7.98 2.98
N ILE A 8 -14.69 8.82 2.04
CA ILE A 8 -14.58 8.54 0.62
C ILE A 8 -13.80 9.70 0.02
N TYR A 9 -12.54 9.43 -0.32
CA TYR A 9 -11.67 10.38 -1.01
C TYR A 9 -11.64 10.08 -2.51
N ALA A 10 -11.74 11.13 -3.32
CA ALA A 10 -11.56 11.03 -4.76
C ALA A 10 -10.98 12.33 -5.32
N ALA A 11 -10.12 12.20 -6.32
CA ALA A 11 -9.50 13.30 -7.04
C ALA A 11 -9.81 13.20 -8.53
N THR A 12 -9.90 14.33 -9.20
CA THR A 12 -10.15 14.44 -10.65
C THR A 12 -9.29 15.56 -11.24
N ALA A 13 -9.00 15.47 -12.53
CA ALA A 13 -8.35 16.56 -13.25
C ALA A 13 -9.22 17.82 -13.19
N ALA A 14 -8.58 19.00 -13.14
CA ALA A 14 -9.27 20.29 -12.96
C ALA A 14 -10.34 20.54 -14.05
N GLU A 15 -10.12 20.05 -15.26
CA GLU A 15 -10.98 20.25 -16.43
C GLU A 15 -12.30 19.47 -16.37
N GLU A 16 -12.32 18.32 -15.71
CA GLU A 16 -13.51 17.45 -15.61
C GLU A 16 -14.53 17.98 -14.58
N GLY A 17 -14.06 18.78 -13.62
CA GLY A 17 -14.86 19.41 -12.59
C GLY A 17 -15.35 18.46 -11.48
N LEU A 18 -15.71 19.03 -10.34
CA LEU A 18 -16.08 18.26 -9.14
C LEU A 18 -17.51 17.70 -9.16
N LYS A 19 -18.40 18.29 -9.96
CA LYS A 19 -19.82 17.88 -10.01
C LYS A 19 -20.01 16.49 -10.64
N PRO A 20 -19.41 16.15 -11.79
CA PRO A 20 -19.52 14.80 -12.35
C PRO A 20 -18.95 13.74 -11.40
N LEU A 21 -17.83 14.03 -10.74
CA LEU A 21 -17.22 13.14 -9.75
C LEU A 21 -18.17 12.88 -8.57
N GLN A 22 -18.75 13.94 -8.00
CA GLN A 22 -19.74 13.83 -6.94
C GLN A 22 -20.94 12.96 -7.37
N GLN A 23 -21.48 13.21 -8.56
CA GLN A 23 -22.62 12.45 -9.10
C GLN A 23 -22.27 10.98 -9.32
N ALA A 24 -21.06 10.67 -9.78
CA ALA A 24 -20.60 9.29 -9.94
C ALA A 24 -20.55 8.56 -8.59
N ILE A 25 -19.99 9.19 -7.55
CA ILE A 25 -19.94 8.62 -6.19
C ILE A 25 -21.35 8.41 -5.65
N GLU A 26 -22.24 9.40 -5.79
CA GLU A 26 -23.64 9.30 -5.35
C GLU A 26 -24.40 8.19 -6.08
N THR A 27 -24.13 8.00 -7.36
CA THR A 27 -24.70 6.90 -8.16
C THR A 27 -24.23 5.55 -7.62
N GLN A 28 -22.95 5.39 -7.32
CA GLN A 28 -22.41 4.14 -6.77
C GLN A 28 -22.95 3.83 -5.36
N ILE A 29 -23.08 4.83 -4.49
CA ILE A 29 -23.72 4.66 -3.18
C ILE A 29 -25.18 4.22 -3.34
N THR A 30 -25.92 4.87 -4.24
CA THR A 30 -27.32 4.52 -4.52
C THR A 30 -27.43 3.10 -5.07
N GLN A 31 -26.51 2.70 -5.96
CA GLN A 31 -26.46 1.35 -6.49
C GLN A 31 -26.21 0.33 -5.37
N LEU A 32 -25.27 0.58 -4.48
CA LEU A 32 -24.99 -0.29 -3.33
C LEU A 32 -26.17 -0.41 -2.36
N GLN A 33 -26.98 0.66 -2.23
CA GLN A 33 -28.18 0.67 -1.41
C GLN A 33 -29.35 -0.08 -2.05
N THR A 34 -29.46 -0.08 -3.38
CA THR A 34 -30.63 -0.59 -4.13
C THR A 34 -30.42 -1.96 -4.77
N GLN A 35 -29.18 -2.32 -5.08
CA GLN A 35 -28.82 -3.58 -5.73
C GLN A 35 -27.85 -4.37 -4.82
N PRO A 36 -28.12 -5.67 -4.56
CA PRO A 36 -27.20 -6.49 -3.79
C PRO A 36 -25.90 -6.69 -4.58
N VAL A 37 -24.77 -6.62 -3.89
CA VAL A 37 -23.46 -7.01 -4.46
C VAL A 37 -23.49 -8.46 -4.90
N THR A 38 -22.75 -8.79 -5.95
CA THR A 38 -22.71 -10.18 -6.40
C THR A 38 -21.98 -11.06 -5.38
N PRO A 39 -22.35 -12.35 -5.23
CA PRO A 39 -21.59 -13.26 -4.38
C PRO A 39 -20.12 -13.40 -4.78
N GLN A 40 -19.80 -13.16 -6.06
CA GLN A 40 -18.42 -13.18 -6.54
C GLN A 40 -17.63 -11.97 -6.04
N GLU A 41 -18.18 -10.76 -6.14
CA GLU A 41 -17.55 -9.54 -5.61
C GLU A 41 -17.39 -9.60 -4.10
N LEU A 42 -18.41 -10.09 -3.38
CA LEU A 42 -18.32 -10.22 -1.93
C LEU A 42 -17.23 -11.21 -1.51
N ARG A 43 -17.22 -12.41 -2.10
CA ARG A 43 -16.16 -13.39 -1.81
C ARG A 43 -14.77 -12.82 -2.11
N ARG A 44 -14.64 -12.09 -3.21
CA ARG A 44 -13.41 -11.41 -3.59
C ARG A 44 -12.96 -10.42 -2.50
N ALA A 45 -13.85 -9.55 -2.04
CA ALA A 45 -13.56 -8.57 -1.00
C ALA A 45 -13.20 -9.23 0.35
N VAL A 46 -13.92 -10.28 0.75
CA VAL A 46 -13.64 -11.04 1.97
C VAL A 46 -12.26 -11.70 1.91
N THR A 47 -11.94 -12.35 0.79
CA THR A 47 -10.61 -12.96 0.59
C THR A 47 -9.49 -11.93 0.64
N GLN A 48 -9.70 -10.74 0.08
CA GLN A 48 -8.73 -9.65 0.15
C GLN A 48 -8.47 -9.21 1.60
N ILE A 49 -9.53 -8.94 2.38
CA ILE A 49 -9.41 -8.54 3.80
C ILE A 49 -8.67 -9.59 4.62
N GLN A 50 -9.00 -10.87 4.43
CA GLN A 50 -8.34 -11.96 5.15
C GLN A 50 -6.86 -12.07 4.79
N ALA A 51 -6.53 -11.92 3.51
CA ALA A 51 -5.13 -11.99 3.07
C ALA A 51 -4.32 -10.79 3.55
N ASP A 52 -4.88 -9.58 3.47
CA ASP A 52 -4.24 -8.35 3.97
C ASP A 52 -3.92 -8.48 5.45
N LEU A 53 -4.85 -8.99 6.25
CA LEU A 53 -4.59 -9.19 7.67
C LEU A 53 -3.47 -10.19 7.95
N VAL A 54 -3.41 -11.32 7.22
CA VAL A 54 -2.31 -12.28 7.36
C VAL A 54 -0.97 -11.65 6.97
N ILE A 55 -0.96 -10.85 5.91
CA ILE A 55 0.25 -10.18 5.41
C ILE A 55 0.71 -9.08 6.37
N GLU A 56 -0.21 -8.25 6.86
CA GLU A 56 0.10 -7.17 7.80
C GLU A 56 0.52 -7.71 9.16
N ASN A 57 -0.03 -8.84 9.60
CA ASN A 57 0.29 -9.44 10.90
C ASN A 57 1.68 -10.13 10.96
N ARG A 58 2.53 -10.00 9.93
CA ARG A 58 3.92 -10.48 9.94
C ARG A 58 4.88 -9.59 10.72
N ASP A 59 4.56 -8.30 10.84
CA ASP A 59 5.38 -7.31 11.54
C ASP A 59 5.00 -7.27 13.02
N ILE A 60 6.00 -7.38 13.91
CA ILE A 60 5.79 -7.28 15.36
C ILE A 60 5.18 -5.95 15.79
N THR A 61 5.49 -4.87 15.07
CA THR A 61 4.92 -3.54 15.27
C THR A 61 3.42 -3.56 14.98
N ASN A 62 3.03 -4.20 13.88
CA ASN A 62 1.63 -4.29 13.49
C ASN A 62 0.85 -5.25 14.41
N GLN A 63 1.47 -6.37 14.82
CA GLN A 63 0.91 -7.25 15.85
C GLN A 63 0.63 -6.48 17.15
N ALA A 64 1.60 -5.70 17.63
CA ALA A 64 1.44 -4.87 18.82
C ALA A 64 0.33 -3.83 18.65
N PHE A 65 0.23 -3.22 17.46
CA PHE A 65 -0.82 -2.26 17.13
C PHE A 65 -2.21 -2.90 17.17
N ILE A 66 -2.41 -4.03 16.51
CA ILE A 66 -3.69 -4.76 16.48
C ILE A 66 -4.11 -5.19 17.88
N LEU A 67 -3.18 -5.73 18.69
CA LEU A 67 -3.48 -6.12 20.08
C LEU A 67 -3.86 -4.91 20.93
N GLY A 68 -3.14 -3.80 20.78
CA GLY A 68 -3.43 -2.55 21.46
C GLY A 68 -4.77 -1.95 21.06
N GLU A 69 -5.10 -1.95 19.77
CA GLU A 69 -6.39 -1.50 19.26
C GLU A 69 -7.54 -2.40 19.75
N GLY A 70 -7.37 -3.72 19.69
CA GLY A 70 -8.35 -4.68 20.22
C GLY A 70 -8.67 -4.42 21.69
N GLU A 71 -7.64 -4.27 22.53
CA GLU A 71 -7.84 -3.98 23.95
C GLU A 71 -8.45 -2.59 24.19
N THR A 72 -7.95 -1.56 23.52
CA THR A 72 -8.37 -0.17 23.81
C THR A 72 -9.69 0.24 23.17
N VAL A 73 -10.05 -0.34 22.03
CA VAL A 73 -11.25 -0.01 21.25
C VAL A 73 -12.34 -1.05 21.44
N ALA A 74 -12.00 -2.34 21.29
CA ALA A 74 -12.97 -3.43 21.42
C ALA A 74 -13.09 -3.98 22.85
N GLY A 75 -12.15 -3.65 23.74
CA GLY A 75 -12.10 -4.18 25.10
C GLY A 75 -11.64 -5.63 25.17
N ASP A 76 -11.04 -6.15 24.10
CA ASP A 76 -10.56 -7.52 23.98
C ASP A 76 -9.39 -7.58 22.99
N TYR A 77 -8.18 -7.86 23.48
CA TYR A 77 -7.00 -8.05 22.62
C TYR A 77 -7.17 -9.22 21.63
N GLN A 78 -8.08 -10.16 21.86
CA GLN A 78 -8.40 -11.28 20.96
C GLN A 78 -9.45 -10.92 19.90
N TYR A 79 -9.93 -9.67 19.86
CA TYR A 79 -10.95 -9.20 18.93
C TYR A 79 -10.62 -9.54 17.47
N ILE A 80 -9.32 -9.58 17.11
CA ILE A 80 -8.90 -9.88 15.74
C ILE A 80 -9.23 -11.32 15.30
N ASP A 81 -9.21 -12.28 16.22
CA ASP A 81 -9.57 -13.67 15.93
C ASP A 81 -11.08 -13.76 15.63
N TRP A 82 -11.90 -13.05 16.41
CA TRP A 82 -13.32 -12.91 16.14
C TRP A 82 -13.58 -12.20 14.81
N TYR A 83 -12.85 -11.13 14.50
CA TYR A 83 -13.03 -10.36 13.28
C TYR A 83 -12.80 -11.20 12.02
N LEU A 84 -11.76 -12.04 12.03
CA LEU A 84 -11.44 -12.98 10.94
C LEU A 84 -12.55 -14.01 10.69
N ASP A 85 -13.19 -14.51 11.74
CA ASP A 85 -14.32 -15.42 11.61
C ASP A 85 -15.59 -14.67 11.18
N ALA A 86 -15.84 -13.50 11.77
CA ALA A 86 -17.02 -12.69 11.49
C ALA A 86 -17.08 -12.22 10.04
N ILE A 87 -15.96 -11.80 9.44
CA ILE A 87 -15.92 -11.32 8.05
C ILE A 87 -16.29 -12.44 7.06
N ALA A 88 -15.97 -13.70 7.37
CA ALA A 88 -16.30 -14.85 6.52
C ALA A 88 -17.81 -15.11 6.43
N HIS A 89 -18.58 -14.63 7.41
CA HIS A 89 -20.03 -14.83 7.49
C HIS A 89 -20.83 -13.65 6.91
N VAL A 90 -20.17 -12.60 6.43
CA VAL A 90 -20.85 -11.43 5.84
C VAL A 90 -21.61 -11.85 4.58
N THR A 91 -22.85 -11.39 4.45
CA THR A 91 -23.71 -11.66 3.30
C THR A 91 -23.91 -10.41 2.43
N PRO A 92 -24.34 -10.54 1.15
CA PRO A 92 -24.71 -9.39 0.34
C PRO A 92 -25.82 -8.54 0.98
N ALA A 93 -26.73 -9.17 1.72
CA ALA A 93 -27.79 -8.51 2.45
C ALA A 93 -27.25 -7.66 3.61
N ASP A 94 -26.20 -8.11 4.29
CA ASP A 94 -25.53 -7.33 5.33
C ASP A 94 -24.87 -6.08 4.77
N VAL A 95 -24.16 -6.21 3.65
CA VAL A 95 -23.53 -5.06 2.96
C VAL A 95 -24.61 -4.04 2.58
N GLN A 96 -25.71 -4.49 1.97
CA GLN A 96 -26.81 -3.61 1.60
C GLN A 96 -27.49 -2.97 2.82
N ARG A 97 -27.68 -3.72 3.90
CA ARG A 97 -28.24 -3.20 5.16
C ARG A 97 -27.34 -2.10 5.75
N VAL A 98 -26.04 -2.31 5.79
CA VAL A 98 -25.04 -1.34 6.29
C VAL A 98 -25.02 -0.09 5.40
N ALA A 99 -25.03 -0.26 4.07
CA ALA A 99 -25.10 0.85 3.12
C ALA A 99 -26.38 1.70 3.32
N ASN A 100 -27.53 1.06 3.54
CA ASN A 100 -28.79 1.76 3.85
C ASN A 100 -28.83 2.39 5.25
N THR A 101 -28.00 1.90 6.19
CA THR A 101 -27.97 2.41 7.56
C THR A 101 -27.06 3.63 7.68
N TYR A 102 -25.84 3.55 7.14
CA TYR A 102 -24.79 4.53 7.40
C TYR A 102 -24.47 5.47 6.24
N LEU A 103 -24.63 5.03 4.99
CA LEU A 103 -24.28 5.86 3.81
C LEU A 103 -25.43 6.81 3.43
N LYS A 104 -26.00 7.49 4.42
CA LYS A 104 -27.11 8.42 4.22
C LYS A 104 -26.59 9.85 4.03
N PRO A 105 -27.24 10.68 3.19
CA PRO A 105 -26.85 12.08 3.03
C PRO A 105 -26.82 12.88 4.35
N GLU A 106 -27.65 12.51 5.33
CA GLU A 106 -27.73 13.20 6.63
C GLU A 106 -26.56 12.85 7.57
N TYR A 107 -25.78 11.80 7.27
CA TYR A 107 -24.65 11.33 8.08
C TYR A 107 -23.28 11.66 7.47
N ARG A 108 -23.23 12.40 6.36
CA ARG A 108 -21.98 12.76 5.68
C ARG A 108 -21.71 14.26 5.71
N THR A 109 -20.42 14.61 5.75
CA THR A 109 -19.93 15.95 5.43
C THR A 109 -19.19 15.89 4.10
N LEU A 110 -19.48 16.83 3.20
CA LEU A 110 -18.80 16.92 1.90
C LEU A 110 -17.81 18.09 1.91
N GLY A 111 -16.52 17.77 1.81
CA GLY A 111 -15.44 18.74 1.66
C GLY A 111 -14.94 18.78 0.22
N PHE A 112 -14.68 19.98 -0.29
CA PHE A 112 -14.04 20.16 -1.60
C PHE A 112 -12.68 20.81 -1.40
N PHE A 113 -11.65 20.21 -1.96
CA PHE A 113 -10.33 20.81 -2.05
C PHE A 113 -10.11 21.30 -3.48
N VAL A 114 -10.19 22.62 -3.68
CA VAL A 114 -9.93 23.27 -4.97
C VAL A 114 -8.67 24.12 -4.80
N PRO A 115 -7.52 23.71 -5.35
CA PRO A 115 -6.33 24.54 -5.36
C PRO A 115 -6.63 25.88 -6.04
N THR A 116 -6.42 27.00 -5.35
CA THR A 116 -6.65 28.34 -5.89
C THR A 116 -5.46 28.88 -6.69
N GLU A 117 -4.25 28.39 -6.38
CA GLU A 117 -3.00 28.65 -7.10
C GLU A 117 -2.11 27.40 -6.96
N ILE A 118 -1.49 26.92 -8.06
CA ILE A 118 -0.35 26.01 -7.96
C ILE A 118 0.84 26.90 -7.66
N VAL A 119 1.13 27.11 -6.37
CA VAL A 119 2.39 27.72 -5.99
C VAL A 119 3.46 26.66 -6.24
N THR A 120 4.09 26.67 -7.43
CA THR A 120 5.43 26.10 -7.58
C THR A 120 6.30 26.91 -6.64
N ALA A 121 6.54 26.37 -5.44
CA ALA A 121 7.36 27.02 -4.46
C ALA A 121 8.82 26.96 -4.91
N ASP A 122 9.17 27.83 -5.87
CA ASP A 122 10.48 28.47 -5.96
C ASP A 122 10.46 29.79 -5.16
N GLN A 123 9.68 29.77 -4.07
CA GLN A 123 9.62 30.85 -3.10
C GLN A 123 10.70 30.55 -2.09
N GLY A 124 11.87 31.17 -2.32
CA GLY A 124 12.97 31.20 -1.36
C GLY A 124 12.43 31.35 0.05
N ALA A 125 12.80 30.39 0.90
CA ALA A 125 12.41 30.30 2.29
C ALA A 125 12.76 31.59 3.05
N ASN A 126 11.84 32.54 3.02
CA ASN A 126 11.86 33.76 3.81
C ASN A 126 10.48 33.95 4.44
N GLN A 127 9.94 32.86 4.99
CA GLN A 127 8.95 32.99 6.03
C GLN A 127 9.70 33.22 7.33
N ASN A 128 9.33 34.31 8.00
CA ASN A 128 9.65 34.61 9.39
C ASN A 128 9.07 33.52 10.30
N LEU A 129 9.60 32.30 10.21
CA LEU A 129 9.69 31.42 11.35
C LEU A 129 10.54 32.23 12.32
N ARG A 130 9.96 32.63 13.45
CA ARG A 130 10.76 32.85 14.64
C ARG A 130 11.32 31.47 14.98
N GLN A 131 12.37 31.05 14.26
CA GLN A 131 13.29 30.07 14.77
C GLN A 131 13.67 30.63 16.12
N THR A 132 13.24 29.95 17.19
CA THR A 132 13.94 30.08 18.44
C THR A 132 15.40 29.86 18.08
N GLN A 133 16.23 30.90 18.27
CA GLN A 133 17.67 30.69 18.27
C GLN A 133 17.92 29.78 19.46
N GLU A 134 17.87 28.47 19.24
CA GLU A 134 18.46 27.52 20.16
C GLU A 134 19.94 27.90 20.20
N SER A 135 20.35 28.43 21.34
CA SER A 135 21.76 28.70 21.59
C SER A 135 22.41 27.33 21.79
N PHE A 136 22.75 26.67 20.69
CA PHE A 136 23.65 25.52 20.69
C PHE A 136 25.06 26.05 20.98
N GLN A 137 25.26 26.53 22.20
CA GLN A 137 26.60 26.60 22.75
C GLN A 137 27.02 25.16 22.96
N PRO A 138 28.17 24.71 22.41
CA PRO A 138 28.73 23.43 22.78
C PRO A 138 29.00 23.48 24.27
N HIS A 139 28.09 22.93 25.08
CA HIS A 139 28.37 22.63 26.45
C HIS A 139 29.25 21.37 26.47
N ASP A 140 30.11 21.28 27.48
CA ASP A 140 30.86 20.06 27.69
C ASP A 140 29.87 18.89 27.75
N PRO A 141 30.12 17.79 27.01
CA PRO A 141 29.23 16.64 27.07
C PRO A 141 29.07 16.20 28.53
N PRO A 142 27.85 15.84 28.96
CA PRO A 142 27.61 15.40 30.32
C PRO A 142 28.52 14.21 30.65
N ASP A 143 28.99 14.14 31.90
CA ASP A 143 29.89 13.07 32.34
C ASP A 143 29.24 11.70 32.04
N PRO A 144 29.91 10.81 31.27
CA PRO A 144 29.39 9.48 31.00
C PRO A 144 28.97 8.69 32.26
N ASN A 145 29.58 8.95 33.41
CA ASN A 145 29.19 8.34 34.69
C ASN A 145 27.89 8.93 35.26
N GLU A 146 27.65 10.22 35.03
CA GLU A 146 26.41 10.90 35.40
C GLU A 146 25.24 10.42 34.54
N VAL A 147 25.45 10.23 33.23
CA VAL A 147 24.42 9.68 32.32
C VAL A 147 24.07 8.24 32.70
N LYS A 148 25.05 7.41 33.06
CA LYS A 148 24.85 6.01 33.47
C LYS A 148 23.93 5.84 34.69
N GLN A 149 23.82 6.82 35.57
CA GLN A 149 22.96 6.72 36.75
C GLN A 149 21.46 6.81 36.40
N TYR A 150 21.14 7.45 35.27
CA TYR A 150 19.78 7.63 34.76
C TYR A 150 19.41 6.57 33.72
N LEU A 151 20.40 5.84 33.19
CA LEU A 151 20.15 4.72 32.30
C LEU A 151 19.64 3.52 33.13
N PRO A 152 18.56 2.85 32.70
CA PRO A 152 18.17 1.59 33.31
C PRO A 152 19.34 0.62 33.20
N GLN A 153 19.54 -0.23 34.22
CA GLN A 153 20.54 -1.29 34.13
C GLN A 153 20.14 -2.25 33.01
N VAL A 154 20.81 -2.14 31.87
CA VAL A 154 20.66 -3.11 30.80
C VAL A 154 21.44 -4.34 31.24
N GLU A 155 20.73 -5.39 31.61
CA GLU A 155 21.32 -6.72 31.65
C GLU A 155 21.86 -7.01 30.25
N THR A 156 23.18 -6.85 30.08
CA THR A 156 23.84 -7.38 28.90
C THR A 156 23.69 -8.88 28.99
N ARG A 157 22.68 -9.44 28.31
CA ARG A 157 22.55 -10.89 28.13
C ARG A 157 23.78 -11.33 27.34
N SER A 158 24.85 -11.66 28.06
CA SER A 158 26.10 -12.18 27.51
C SER A 158 25.98 -13.63 27.06
N ASN A 159 24.81 -14.26 27.25
CA ASN A 159 24.52 -15.64 26.89
C ASN A 159 23.15 -15.79 26.21
N GLY A 160 22.80 -14.91 25.28
CA GLY A 160 21.92 -15.30 24.20
C GLY A 160 22.79 -16.00 23.17
N SER A 161 22.55 -17.29 22.89
CA SER A 161 22.98 -17.88 21.62
C SER A 161 22.77 -16.83 20.53
N GLN A 162 23.83 -16.39 19.85
CA GLN A 162 23.67 -15.59 18.63
C GLN A 162 22.62 -16.33 17.83
N ALA A 163 21.43 -15.73 17.68
CA ALA A 163 20.41 -16.32 16.85
C ALA A 163 21.10 -16.56 15.51
N GLU A 164 21.20 -17.82 15.11
CA GLU A 164 21.90 -18.20 13.89
C GLU A 164 21.12 -17.55 12.77
N ILE A 165 21.60 -16.38 12.30
CA ILE A 165 20.93 -15.63 11.25
C ILE A 165 21.04 -16.51 10.02
N ALA A 166 19.93 -17.12 9.63
CA ALA A 166 19.86 -17.90 8.41
C ALA A 166 20.26 -16.98 7.25
N LEU A 167 21.37 -17.30 6.59
CA LEU A 167 21.81 -16.57 5.42
C LEU A 167 20.92 -16.97 4.23
N PRO A 168 20.59 -16.04 3.33
CA PRO A 168 19.83 -16.37 2.14
C PRO A 168 20.62 -17.31 1.22
N GLU A 169 19.94 -18.29 0.64
CA GLU A 169 20.47 -19.10 -0.45
C GLU A 169 20.56 -18.23 -1.71
N LYS A 170 21.72 -18.24 -2.37
CA LYS A 170 21.97 -17.48 -3.59
C LYS A 170 22.11 -18.41 -4.79
N PHE A 171 21.28 -18.23 -5.80
CA PHE A 171 21.40 -18.95 -7.06
C PHE A 171 21.10 -18.05 -8.27
N LYS A 172 21.55 -18.47 -9.45
CA LYS A 172 21.38 -17.74 -10.71
C LYS A 172 20.45 -18.50 -11.64
N LEU A 173 19.44 -17.83 -12.16
CA LEU A 173 18.50 -18.38 -13.14
C LEU A 173 19.11 -18.44 -14.54
N PRO A 174 18.60 -19.31 -15.45
CA PRO A 174 19.10 -19.42 -16.82
C PRO A 174 19.06 -18.11 -17.62
N ASN A 175 18.14 -17.20 -17.28
CA ASN A 175 18.00 -15.87 -17.90
C ASN A 175 18.98 -14.82 -17.35
N GLY A 176 19.84 -15.18 -16.40
CA GLY A 176 20.85 -14.29 -15.83
C GLY A 176 20.46 -13.61 -14.52
N MET A 177 19.19 -13.69 -14.10
CA MET A 177 18.73 -13.12 -12.83
C MET A 177 19.39 -13.81 -11.63
N THR A 178 19.80 -13.02 -10.64
CA THR A 178 20.30 -13.53 -9.36
C THR A 178 19.17 -13.52 -8.35
N VAL A 179 18.92 -14.64 -7.68
CA VAL A 179 17.88 -14.79 -6.67
C VAL A 179 18.55 -15.01 -5.31
N LEU A 180 18.06 -14.28 -4.31
CA LEU A 180 18.37 -14.48 -2.90
C LEU A 180 17.10 -14.99 -2.22
N LEU A 181 17.15 -16.22 -1.70
CA LEU A 181 16.00 -16.88 -1.08
C LEU A 181 16.27 -17.05 0.42
N LEU A 182 15.45 -16.42 1.25
CA LEU A 182 15.42 -16.65 2.69
C LEU A 182 14.14 -17.38 3.03
N ALA A 183 14.26 -18.62 3.52
CA ALA A 183 13.10 -19.39 3.96
C ALA A 183 12.68 -18.93 5.35
N ASP A 184 11.45 -18.44 5.48
CA ASP A 184 10.80 -18.14 6.74
C ASP A 184 9.42 -18.79 6.75
N SER A 185 9.14 -19.61 7.76
CA SER A 185 7.87 -20.31 7.95
C SER A 185 7.01 -19.69 9.05
N SER A 186 7.35 -18.49 9.54
CA SER A 186 6.60 -17.75 10.54
C SER A 186 5.19 -17.38 10.08
N THR A 187 5.03 -17.10 8.78
CA THR A 187 3.76 -16.77 8.15
C THR A 187 3.61 -17.50 6.80
N PRO A 188 2.39 -17.90 6.39
CA PRO A 188 2.15 -18.56 5.11
C PRO A 188 2.11 -17.53 3.97
N THR A 189 3.18 -16.76 3.81
CA THR A 189 3.30 -15.71 2.79
C THR A 189 4.52 -15.91 1.89
N LEU A 190 4.52 -15.24 0.74
CA LEU A 190 5.70 -15.02 -0.08
C LEU A 190 5.88 -13.50 -0.22
N SER A 191 7.08 -13.01 0.04
CA SER A 191 7.48 -11.64 -0.29
C SER A 191 8.61 -11.68 -1.29
N LEU A 192 8.50 -10.86 -2.33
CA LEU A 192 9.55 -10.66 -3.30
C LEU A 192 9.82 -9.18 -3.47
N THR A 193 11.09 -8.85 -3.64
CA THR A 193 11.54 -7.55 -4.12
C THR A 193 12.58 -7.79 -5.19
N GLY A 194 12.67 -6.87 -6.13
CA GLY A 194 13.69 -6.94 -7.15
C GLY A 194 13.94 -5.61 -7.80
N TYR A 195 15.03 -5.59 -8.54
CA TYR A 195 15.60 -4.42 -9.13
C TYR A 195 16.08 -4.76 -10.55
N LEU A 196 15.76 -3.88 -11.49
CA LEU A 196 16.20 -3.92 -12.86
C LEU A 196 16.96 -2.63 -13.17
N GLN A 197 18.10 -2.74 -13.83
CA GLN A 197 18.92 -1.58 -14.23
C GLN A 197 18.29 -0.87 -15.44
N ALA A 198 17.17 -0.20 -15.16
CA ALA A 198 16.29 0.47 -16.11
C ALA A 198 15.70 1.76 -15.48
N GLY A 199 16.57 2.53 -14.81
CA GLY A 199 16.19 3.73 -14.06
C GLY A 199 16.12 4.98 -14.92
N GLU A 200 15.71 6.09 -14.30
CA GLU A 200 15.54 7.38 -14.99
C GLU A 200 16.86 7.95 -15.54
N GLU A 201 18.02 7.56 -15.01
CA GLU A 201 19.32 7.96 -15.55
C GLU A 201 19.55 7.43 -16.98
N LEU A 202 18.84 6.36 -17.35
CA LEU A 202 18.89 5.79 -18.70
C LEU A 202 17.87 6.44 -19.66
N ASP A 203 17.08 7.40 -19.18
CA ASP A 203 16.15 8.14 -20.03
C ASP A 203 16.94 8.99 -21.05
N PRO A 204 16.61 8.91 -22.35
CA PRO A 204 17.17 9.83 -23.33
C PRO A 204 16.81 11.28 -22.98
N ASP A 205 17.70 12.24 -23.26
CA ASP A 205 17.47 13.67 -22.96
C ASP A 205 16.11 14.21 -23.44
N ALA A 206 15.61 13.70 -24.57
CA ALA A 206 14.33 14.14 -25.16
C ALA A 206 13.09 13.44 -24.56
N LYS A 207 13.28 12.50 -23.62
CA LYS A 207 12.26 11.63 -23.03
C LYS A 207 12.44 11.45 -21.53
N SER A 208 12.80 12.52 -20.81
CA SER A 208 12.84 12.48 -19.34
C SER A 208 11.47 12.05 -18.78
N GLY A 209 11.50 11.16 -17.77
CA GLY A 209 10.32 10.58 -17.15
C GLY A 209 9.79 9.37 -17.91
N LEU A 210 10.58 8.80 -18.84
CA LEU A 210 10.18 7.61 -19.58
C LEU A 210 10.18 6.38 -18.65
N ALA A 211 11.22 6.21 -17.82
CA ALA A 211 11.30 5.08 -16.90
C ALA A 211 10.12 5.07 -15.90
N SER A 212 9.78 6.22 -15.31
CA SER A 212 8.65 6.35 -14.38
C SER A 212 7.31 6.12 -15.08
N LEU A 213 7.11 6.70 -16.27
CA LEU A 213 5.90 6.46 -17.05
C LEU A 213 5.75 4.98 -17.46
N VAL A 214 6.84 4.28 -17.75
CA VAL A 214 6.82 2.83 -18.00
C VAL A 214 6.43 2.08 -16.73
N ALA A 215 7.08 2.36 -15.59
CA ALA A 215 6.82 1.70 -14.32
C ALA A 215 5.33 1.80 -13.92
N ASP A 216 4.75 3.00 -14.00
CA ASP A 216 3.35 3.26 -13.65
C ASP A 216 2.35 2.55 -14.57
N ASN A 217 2.76 2.21 -15.80
CA ASN A 217 1.89 1.57 -16.78
C ASN A 217 2.19 0.08 -17.02
N LEU A 218 3.17 -0.52 -16.32
CA LEU A 218 3.43 -1.96 -16.42
C LEU A 218 2.17 -2.77 -16.06
N MET A 219 1.41 -2.32 -15.06
CA MET A 219 0.17 -2.95 -14.62
C MET A 219 -1.07 -2.58 -15.47
N SER A 220 -0.91 -1.75 -16.50
CA SER A 220 -2.05 -1.25 -17.30
C SER A 220 -2.63 -2.30 -18.26
N GLY A 221 -1.94 -3.41 -18.51
CA GLY A 221 -2.42 -4.48 -19.39
C GLY A 221 -1.29 -5.28 -20.00
N THR A 222 -1.56 -6.54 -20.33
CA THR A 222 -0.64 -7.41 -21.08
C THR A 222 -1.30 -7.95 -22.33
N ASN A 223 -0.52 -8.63 -23.19
CA ASN A 223 -1.06 -9.36 -24.34
C ASN A 223 -2.12 -10.41 -23.95
N SER A 224 -2.10 -10.90 -22.71
CA SER A 224 -2.97 -11.97 -22.22
C SER A 224 -4.14 -11.47 -21.35
N GLN A 225 -4.02 -10.27 -20.76
CA GLN A 225 -4.97 -9.76 -19.78
C GLN A 225 -5.15 -8.23 -19.91
N ASP A 226 -6.41 -7.79 -19.88
CA ASP A 226 -6.71 -6.36 -19.73
C ASP A 226 -6.44 -5.87 -18.29
N THR A 227 -6.46 -4.55 -18.09
CA THR A 227 -6.19 -3.90 -16.79
C THR A 227 -7.06 -4.47 -15.67
N LEU A 228 -8.36 -4.68 -15.95
CA LEU A 228 -9.30 -5.20 -14.97
C LEU A 228 -8.97 -6.65 -14.65
N ALA A 229 -8.66 -7.48 -15.64
CA ALA A 229 -8.26 -8.86 -15.43
C ALA A 229 -6.99 -8.96 -14.58
N LEU A 230 -5.98 -8.10 -14.81
CA LEU A 230 -4.76 -8.04 -13.98
C LEU A 230 -5.04 -7.56 -12.55
N ALA A 231 -5.98 -6.62 -12.37
CA ALA A 231 -6.39 -6.14 -11.06
C ALA A 231 -7.36 -7.09 -10.33
N THR A 232 -8.08 -7.96 -11.05
CA THR A 232 -9.19 -8.75 -10.49
C THR A 232 -8.92 -10.26 -10.41
N LYS A 233 -8.18 -10.85 -11.35
CA LYS A 233 -7.93 -12.30 -11.37
C LYS A 233 -6.78 -12.71 -10.44
N PRO A 234 -5.58 -12.11 -10.49
CA PRO A 234 -4.51 -12.36 -9.54
C PRO A 234 -4.76 -11.63 -8.23
N MET A 235 -4.88 -10.30 -8.25
CA MET A 235 -4.92 -9.47 -7.04
C MET A 235 -6.21 -9.68 -6.25
N GLY A 236 -7.36 -9.72 -6.94
CA GLY A 236 -8.66 -9.90 -6.30
C GLY A 236 -8.93 -11.24 -5.61
N LYS A 237 -8.23 -12.33 -5.96
CA LYS A 237 -8.49 -13.65 -5.38
C LYS A 237 -7.44 -14.12 -4.37
N SER A 238 -6.32 -13.43 -4.25
CA SER A 238 -5.08 -14.09 -3.81
C SER A 238 -4.27 -13.30 -2.78
N GLY A 239 -4.78 -12.14 -2.32
CA GLY A 239 -3.98 -11.19 -1.52
C GLY A 239 -2.70 -10.76 -2.24
N ILE A 240 -2.69 -10.88 -3.58
CA ILE A 240 -1.53 -10.54 -4.38
C ILE A 240 -1.49 -9.03 -4.51
N ASN A 241 -0.45 -8.42 -3.97
CA ASN A 241 -0.07 -7.06 -4.27
C ASN A 241 1.23 -7.11 -5.07
N LEU A 242 1.29 -6.34 -6.15
CA LEU A 242 2.46 -6.20 -7.00
C LEU A 242 2.55 -4.74 -7.45
N SER A 243 3.67 -4.10 -7.17
CA SER A 243 3.94 -2.72 -7.52
C SER A 243 5.27 -2.59 -8.24
N PHE A 244 5.37 -1.52 -9.02
CA PHE A 244 6.57 -1.11 -9.73
C PHE A 244 6.81 0.37 -9.45
N SER A 245 8.07 0.76 -9.34
CA SER A 245 8.51 2.15 -9.27
C SER A 245 9.80 2.30 -10.04
N ALA A 246 10.04 3.50 -10.58
CA ALA A 246 11.34 3.87 -11.12
C ALA A 246 12.00 4.86 -10.18
N ASP A 247 13.27 4.62 -9.90
CA ASP A 247 14.19 5.54 -9.26
C ASP A 247 15.29 5.91 -10.27
N PRO A 248 16.13 6.92 -9.99
CA PRO A 248 17.19 7.34 -10.92
C PRO A 248 18.07 6.16 -11.37
N GLU A 249 18.36 5.25 -10.44
CA GLU A 249 19.29 4.15 -10.65
C GLU A 249 18.62 2.92 -11.27
N GLY A 250 17.33 2.68 -11.07
CA GLY A 250 16.68 1.49 -11.60
C GLY A 250 15.18 1.41 -11.40
N LEU A 251 14.60 0.38 -12.00
CA LEU A 251 13.20 0.01 -11.81
C LEU A 251 13.11 -1.02 -10.70
N ASN A 252 12.41 -0.65 -9.63
CA ASN A 252 12.12 -1.50 -8.49
C ASN A 252 10.76 -2.15 -8.66
N PHE A 253 10.64 -3.38 -8.16
CA PHE A 253 9.34 -4.04 -8.01
C PHE A 253 9.26 -4.73 -6.67
N ALA A 254 8.06 -4.70 -6.09
CA ALA A 254 7.76 -5.37 -4.83
C ALA A 254 6.46 -6.14 -4.99
N GLY A 255 6.42 -7.35 -4.45
CA GLY A 255 5.24 -8.19 -4.49
C GLY A 255 5.08 -8.99 -3.21
N VAL A 256 3.82 -9.18 -2.80
CA VAL A 256 3.46 -10.04 -1.67
C VAL A 256 2.24 -10.87 -2.02
N SER A 257 2.17 -12.09 -1.52
CA SER A 257 1.02 -12.98 -1.64
C SER A 257 0.95 -13.98 -0.50
N LEU A 258 -0.17 -14.70 -0.39
CA LEU A 258 -0.21 -15.96 0.35
C LEU A 258 0.68 -17.02 -0.33
N SER A 259 1.24 -17.97 0.43
CA SER A 259 2.14 -18.99 -0.12
C SER A 259 1.48 -19.85 -1.20
N GLN A 260 0.18 -20.15 -1.05
CA GLN A 260 -0.59 -20.91 -2.04
C GLN A 260 -0.67 -20.21 -3.41
N ASP A 261 -0.51 -18.88 -3.42
CA ASP A 261 -0.66 -18.02 -4.59
C ASP A 261 0.69 -17.52 -5.15
N ALA A 262 1.80 -17.96 -4.56
CA ALA A 262 3.17 -17.61 -4.96
C ALA A 262 3.43 -17.80 -6.47
N THR A 263 2.94 -18.91 -7.02
CA THR A 263 3.09 -19.21 -8.45
C THR A 263 2.35 -18.19 -9.32
N THR A 264 1.17 -17.74 -8.87
CA THR A 264 0.37 -16.73 -9.57
C THR A 264 1.08 -15.39 -9.54
N LEU A 265 1.60 -14.96 -8.38
CA LEU A 265 2.38 -13.73 -8.24
C LEU A 265 3.58 -13.71 -9.20
N ILE A 266 4.39 -14.77 -9.19
CA ILE A 266 5.59 -14.86 -10.04
C ILE A 266 5.22 -14.86 -11.54
N ARG A 267 4.14 -15.55 -11.92
CA ARG A 267 3.66 -15.55 -13.31
C ARG A 267 3.15 -14.18 -13.74
N THR A 268 2.41 -13.49 -12.87
CA THR A 268 1.92 -12.12 -13.15
C THR A 268 3.09 -11.15 -13.30
N LEU A 269 4.08 -11.21 -12.40
CA LEU A 269 5.32 -10.44 -12.54
C LEU A 269 6.01 -10.70 -13.89
N ALA A 270 6.16 -11.96 -14.26
CA ALA A 270 6.79 -12.34 -15.53
C ALA A 270 6.00 -11.88 -16.76
N ASP A 271 4.67 -11.96 -16.74
CA ASP A 271 3.81 -11.52 -17.84
C ASP A 271 3.83 -9.99 -17.98
N VAL A 272 3.73 -9.27 -16.88
CA VAL A 272 3.78 -7.80 -16.87
C VAL A 272 5.12 -7.28 -17.37
N LEU A 273 6.24 -7.86 -16.93
CA LEU A 273 7.57 -7.43 -17.36
C LEU A 273 7.89 -7.77 -18.83
N GLN A 274 7.26 -8.80 -19.42
CA GLN A 274 7.59 -9.27 -20.77
C GLN A 274 6.56 -8.88 -21.83
N ASN A 275 5.30 -8.71 -21.43
CA ASN A 275 4.16 -8.62 -22.36
C ASN A 275 3.27 -7.39 -22.10
N ALA A 276 3.73 -6.38 -21.35
CA ALA A 276 2.99 -5.15 -21.15
C ALA A 276 2.64 -4.46 -22.49
N THR A 277 1.37 -4.07 -22.65
CA THR A 277 0.84 -3.51 -23.90
C THR A 277 0.68 -2.00 -23.89
N PHE A 278 0.77 -1.37 -22.72
CA PHE A 278 0.60 0.07 -22.51
C PHE A 278 -0.62 0.65 -23.26
N PRO A 279 -1.86 0.24 -22.92
CA PRO A 279 -3.07 0.71 -23.60
C PRO A 279 -3.14 2.24 -23.65
N GLN A 280 -3.48 2.80 -24.81
CA GLN A 280 -3.36 4.24 -25.07
C GLN A 280 -4.22 5.10 -24.13
N ASP A 281 -5.41 4.61 -23.75
CA ASP A 281 -6.29 5.29 -22.80
C ASP A 281 -5.66 5.37 -21.40
N LYS A 282 -4.99 4.30 -20.95
CA LYS A 282 -4.29 4.25 -19.66
C LYS A 282 -3.03 5.10 -19.66
N LEU A 283 -2.25 5.00 -20.73
CA LEU A 283 -1.02 5.77 -20.89
C LEU A 283 -1.30 7.27 -20.86
N GLU A 284 -2.32 7.73 -21.57
CA GLU A 284 -2.68 9.15 -21.60
C GLU A 284 -3.18 9.65 -20.25
N LEU A 285 -3.97 8.83 -19.54
CA LEU A 285 -4.42 9.15 -18.18
C LEU A 285 -3.23 9.27 -17.20
N THR A 286 -2.27 8.36 -17.27
CA THR A 286 -1.04 8.44 -16.45
C THR A 286 -0.20 9.65 -16.85
N ARG A 287 -0.06 9.93 -18.15
CA ARG A 287 0.68 11.11 -18.66
C ARG A 287 0.08 12.42 -18.13
N GLN A 288 -1.25 12.53 -18.07
CA GLN A 288 -1.91 13.70 -17.50
C GLN A 288 -1.59 13.87 -16.02
N ARG A 289 -1.58 12.78 -15.23
CA ARG A 289 -1.21 12.81 -13.80
C ARG A 289 0.23 13.26 -13.56
N HIS A 290 1.15 12.92 -14.45
CA HIS A 290 2.56 13.37 -14.37
C HIS A 290 2.75 14.83 -14.73
N LEU A 291 1.82 15.43 -15.48
CA LEU A 291 1.91 16.83 -15.94
C LEU A 291 1.21 17.83 -15.00
N THR A 292 0.45 17.35 -14.01
CA THR A 292 -0.29 18.15 -13.02
C THR A 292 0.38 18.09 -11.66
#